data_AF-A0A8J2EE95-F1
#
_entry.id   AF-A0A8J2EE95-F1
#
_cell.length_a   1.000
_cell.length_b   1.000
_cell.length_c   1.000
_cell.angle_alpha   90.00
_cell.angle_beta   90.00
_cell.angle_gamma   90.00
#
_symmetry.space_group_name_H-M   'P 1'
#
loop_
_entity.id
_entity.type
_entity.pdbx_description
1 polymer ?
#
loop_
_entity_poly.entity_id
_entity_poly.type
_entity_poly.pdbx_seq_one_letter_code
_entity_poly.pdbx_strand_id
1 'polypeptide(L)'
;MDVDCEKNIAQDGGESASSSKVFNTAGGRGRLPDGCGRPAVSVACKKRESEDWVLLSQALCYAIAASCYLVGLRFAGTGHAEAKRVLLLMLRKFAMRGAAIDLAACHSMCVVALGLLMCGTGDLESFALLRSLRKQKALVTYGAWVALHMAMGLIFLGGGQYTFKIDHQRSGGLDKSLFAIACLHMAAYPRFPSSISDNRYHLQALRYFYILAASPKQ
;
A
#
# COMPACT_ATOMS: atom_id res chain seq x y z
N MET A 1 8.84 -36.69 -2.87
CA MET A 1 8.11 -37.75 -3.60
C MET A 1 6.67 -37.27 -3.57
N ASP A 2 6.18 -36.46 -4.50
CA ASP A 2 6.53 -36.39 -5.92
C ASP A 2 6.48 -34.98 -6.49
N VAL A 3 7.41 -34.79 -7.43
CA VAL A 3 7.54 -33.73 -8.42
C VAL A 3 6.62 -34.12 -9.57
N ASP A 4 5.90 -33.16 -10.17
CA ASP A 4 5.59 -33.15 -11.62
C ASP A 4 4.59 -32.02 -11.96
N CYS A 5 5.06 -30.97 -12.64
CA CYS A 5 4.28 -30.30 -13.69
C CYS A 5 5.17 -29.36 -14.52
N GLU A 6 6.05 -29.95 -15.33
CA GLU A 6 6.56 -29.32 -16.55
C GLU A 6 6.11 -30.17 -17.73
N LYS A 7 5.34 -29.56 -18.65
CA LYS A 7 5.31 -29.78 -20.10
C LYS A 7 4.03 -29.19 -20.70
N ASN A 8 4.15 -28.09 -21.44
CA ASN A 8 3.74 -28.05 -22.85
C ASN A 8 4.03 -26.67 -23.45
N ILE A 9 5.17 -26.61 -24.14
CA ILE A 9 5.51 -25.62 -25.16
C ILE A 9 5.00 -26.21 -26.48
N ALA A 10 4.12 -25.48 -27.17
CA ALA A 10 3.86 -25.67 -28.59
C ALA A 10 4.01 -24.31 -29.27
N GLN A 11 5.07 -24.19 -30.06
CA GLN A 11 5.23 -23.17 -31.09
C GLN A 11 4.34 -23.56 -32.27
N ASP A 12 3.64 -22.60 -32.87
CA ASP A 12 3.61 -22.53 -34.33
C ASP A 12 3.50 -21.07 -34.78
N GLY A 13 4.30 -20.73 -35.78
CA GLY A 13 4.43 -19.38 -36.33
C GLY A 13 3.55 -19.18 -37.56
N GLY A 14 3.15 -17.94 -37.80
CA GLY A 14 2.45 -17.55 -39.01
C GLY A 14 2.10 -16.06 -39.01
N GLU A 15 2.98 -15.24 -39.57
CA GLU A 15 2.73 -13.83 -39.91
C GLU A 15 1.60 -13.70 -40.96
N SER A 16 0.71 -12.72 -40.80
CA SER A 16 0.59 -11.59 -41.74
C SER A 16 -0.57 -10.63 -41.40
N ALA A 17 -0.18 -9.35 -41.31
CA ALA A 17 -0.85 -8.14 -41.81
C ALA A 17 -2.32 -7.79 -41.45
N SER A 18 -2.45 -6.54 -40.95
CA SER A 18 -3.41 -5.51 -41.41
C SER A 18 -4.91 -5.68 -41.06
N SER A 19 -5.41 -4.82 -40.16
CA SER A 19 -6.12 -3.60 -40.57
C SER A 19 -6.89 -2.97 -39.39
N SER A 20 -6.55 -1.72 -39.13
CA SER A 20 -7.30 -0.74 -38.35
C SER A 20 -8.77 -0.64 -38.80
N LYS A 21 -9.72 -0.59 -37.86
CA LYS A 21 -11.00 0.11 -38.06
C LYS A 21 -11.33 0.98 -36.85
N VAL A 22 -11.10 2.26 -37.07
CA VAL A 22 -11.68 3.42 -36.40
C VAL A 22 -13.20 3.33 -36.50
N PHE A 23 -13.93 3.52 -35.39
CA PHE A 23 -15.31 3.96 -35.46
C PHE A 23 -15.53 5.11 -34.48
N ASN A 24 -15.82 6.26 -35.09
CA ASN A 24 -16.08 7.55 -34.49
C ASN A 24 -17.57 7.82 -34.73
N THR A 25 -18.35 8.13 -33.69
CA THR A 25 -19.67 8.74 -33.86
C THR A 25 -19.92 9.70 -32.71
N ALA A 26 -20.06 10.98 -33.08
CA ALA A 26 -20.47 12.09 -32.25
C ALA A 26 -21.99 12.25 -32.27
N GLY A 27 -22.56 12.73 -31.14
CA GLY A 27 -23.73 13.63 -31.13
C GLY A 27 -25.05 13.08 -30.57
N GLY A 28 -25.46 13.56 -29.39
CA GLY A 28 -26.84 13.49 -28.89
C GLY A 28 -26.98 13.80 -27.40
N ARG A 29 -27.60 14.94 -27.04
CA ARG A 29 -27.73 15.47 -25.67
C ARG A 29 -28.83 14.78 -24.86
N GLY A 30 -28.55 14.53 -23.59
CA GLY A 30 -29.54 14.32 -22.51
C GLY A 30 -28.85 14.52 -21.17
N ARG A 31 -29.34 15.45 -20.34
CA ARG A 31 -28.69 15.95 -19.11
C ARG A 31 -29.52 15.52 -17.90
N LEU A 32 -28.89 14.99 -16.84
CA LEU A 32 -29.14 15.21 -15.39
C LEU A 32 -28.15 14.34 -14.56
N PRO A 33 -27.88 14.68 -13.29
CA PRO A 33 -26.54 14.93 -12.80
C PRO A 33 -26.11 13.90 -11.73
N ASP A 34 -25.02 14.22 -11.03
CA ASP A 34 -24.57 13.65 -9.75
C ASP A 34 -23.38 12.68 -9.80
N GLY A 35 -22.24 13.23 -9.36
CA GLY A 35 -21.48 12.62 -8.27
C GLY A 35 -20.46 11.55 -8.63
N CYS A 36 -19.20 11.84 -8.30
CA CYS A 36 -18.04 10.95 -8.39
C CYS A 36 -17.55 10.62 -9.79
N GLY A 37 -16.92 11.60 -10.44
CA GLY A 37 -15.84 11.32 -11.38
C GLY A 37 -14.76 10.51 -10.66
N ARG A 38 -14.67 9.20 -10.92
CA ARG A 38 -13.44 8.45 -10.68
C ARG A 38 -12.39 9.08 -11.60
N PRO A 39 -11.28 9.63 -11.11
CA PRO A 39 -10.16 9.88 -11.99
C PRO A 39 -9.64 8.52 -12.43
N ALA A 40 -10.07 8.08 -13.61
CA ALA A 40 -9.35 7.04 -14.34
C ALA A 40 -7.99 7.65 -14.66
N VAL A 41 -6.97 7.27 -13.89
CA VAL A 41 -5.59 7.67 -14.14
C VAL A 41 -5.17 7.00 -15.46
N SER A 42 -5.42 7.68 -16.58
CA SER A 42 -4.96 7.24 -17.89
C SER A 42 -3.49 7.63 -18.03
N VAL A 43 -2.60 6.75 -17.59
CA VAL A 43 -1.17 6.89 -17.86
C VAL A 43 -0.97 6.62 -19.35
N ALA A 44 -0.74 7.67 -20.14
CA ALA A 44 -0.42 7.55 -21.56
C ALA A 44 0.96 6.90 -21.72
N CYS A 45 0.99 5.59 -21.96
CA CYS A 45 2.23 4.85 -22.23
C CYS A 45 2.62 5.05 -23.69
N LYS A 46 3.65 5.88 -23.92
CA LYS A 46 4.28 6.08 -25.23
C LYS A 46 4.99 4.78 -25.62
N LYS A 47 4.50 4.13 -26.69
CA LYS A 47 4.99 2.84 -27.19
C LYS A 47 6.48 2.94 -27.55
N ARG A 48 7.35 2.25 -26.79
CA ARG A 48 8.78 2.13 -27.10
C ARG A 48 9.29 0.72 -26.72
N GLU A 49 9.68 0.01 -27.77
CA GLU A 49 10.58 -1.16 -27.94
C GLU A 49 10.88 -2.11 -26.76
N SER A 50 10.73 -3.41 -27.05
CA SER A 50 10.87 -4.62 -26.19
C SER A 50 10.02 -4.64 -24.92
N GLU A 51 8.92 -5.39 -24.96
CA GLU A 51 7.89 -5.39 -23.92
C GLU A 51 8.34 -6.15 -22.65
N ASP A 52 8.98 -5.44 -21.73
CA ASP A 52 9.17 -5.91 -20.35
C ASP A 52 7.84 -5.81 -19.57
N TRP A 53 6.86 -6.64 -19.94
CA TRP A 53 5.54 -6.75 -19.28
C TRP A 53 5.66 -6.96 -17.76
N VAL A 54 6.75 -7.60 -17.32
CA VAL A 54 7.08 -7.82 -15.91
C VAL A 54 7.37 -6.49 -15.20
N LEU A 55 8.19 -5.62 -15.80
CA LEU A 55 8.58 -4.34 -15.22
C LEU A 55 7.37 -3.41 -15.12
N LEU A 56 6.53 -3.38 -16.16
CA LEU A 56 5.28 -2.61 -16.16
C LEU A 56 4.31 -3.12 -15.07
N SER A 57 4.16 -4.44 -14.94
CA SER A 57 3.33 -5.04 -13.90
C SER A 57 3.83 -4.70 -12.49
N GLN A 58 5.14 -4.75 -12.27
CA GLN A 58 5.79 -4.39 -11.01
C GLN A 58 5.60 -2.90 -10.67
N ALA A 59 5.81 -2.01 -11.64
CA ALA A 59 5.59 -0.56 -11.46
C ALA A 59 4.13 -0.26 -11.06
N LEU A 60 3.16 -0.92 -11.70
CA LEU A 60 1.75 -0.78 -11.35
C LEU A 60 1.47 -1.28 -9.92
N CYS A 61 2.08 -2.39 -9.49
CA CYS A 61 1.92 -2.89 -8.12
C CYS A 61 2.44 -1.90 -7.09
N TYR A 62 3.61 -1.29 -7.34
CA TYR A 62 4.17 -0.25 -6.49
C TYR A 62 3.32 1.02 -6.47
N ALA A 63 2.79 1.47 -7.61
CA ALA A 63 1.90 2.63 -7.67
C ALA A 63 0.61 2.41 -6.85
N ILE A 64 0.01 1.23 -6.96
CA ILE A 64 -1.19 0.86 -6.18
C ILE A 64 -0.85 0.79 -4.68
N ALA A 65 0.25 0.14 -4.31
CA ALA A 65 0.67 0.03 -2.92
C ALA A 65 1.02 1.40 -2.30
N ALA A 66 1.66 2.28 -3.07
CA ALA A 66 1.94 3.66 -2.66
C ALA A 66 0.64 4.44 -2.44
N SER A 67 -0.36 4.29 -3.31
CA SER A 67 -1.67 4.92 -3.10
C SER A 67 -2.34 4.45 -1.79
N CYS A 68 -2.24 3.15 -1.47
CA CYS A 68 -2.74 2.59 -0.21
C CYS A 68 -2.00 3.20 0.99
N TYR A 69 -0.68 3.31 0.91
CA TYR A 69 0.15 3.94 1.94
C TYR A 69 -0.24 5.40 2.19
N LEU A 70 -0.42 6.19 1.12
CA LEU A 70 -0.81 7.60 1.23
C LEU A 70 -2.22 7.76 1.81
N VAL A 71 -3.17 6.87 1.48
CA VAL A 71 -4.48 6.85 2.14
C VAL A 71 -4.33 6.59 3.64
N GLY A 72 -3.51 5.62 4.03
CA GLY A 72 -3.21 5.35 5.45
C GLY A 72 -2.58 6.55 6.15
N LEU A 73 -1.65 7.25 5.48
CA LEU A 73 -0.99 8.44 6.02
C LEU A 73 -1.95 9.62 6.14
N ARG A 74 -2.80 9.86 5.14
CA ARG A 74 -3.79 10.97 5.14
C ARG A 74 -4.85 10.82 6.23
N PHE A 75 -5.22 9.59 6.55
CA PHE A 75 -6.25 9.25 7.53
C PHE A 75 -5.68 8.66 8.82
N ALA A 76 -4.38 8.87 9.11
CA ALA A 76 -3.77 8.23 10.26
C ALA A 76 -4.47 8.63 11.57
N GLY A 77 -4.78 7.65 12.42
CA GLY A 77 -5.48 7.86 13.70
C GLY A 77 -6.98 8.22 13.61
N THR A 78 -7.54 8.40 12.40
CA THR A 78 -8.95 8.80 12.25
C THR A 78 -9.95 7.65 12.39
N GLY A 79 -9.52 6.40 12.19
CA GLY A 79 -10.41 5.24 12.30
C GLY A 79 -11.48 5.12 11.22
N HIS A 80 -11.33 5.76 10.06
CA HIS A 80 -12.37 5.80 9.02
C HIS A 80 -12.71 4.40 8.45
N ALA A 81 -13.99 4.00 8.52
CA ALA A 81 -14.45 2.67 8.11
C ALA A 81 -14.31 2.39 6.59
N GLU A 82 -14.67 3.34 5.72
CA GLU A 82 -14.51 3.13 4.27
C GLU A 82 -13.05 3.00 3.82
N ALA A 83 -12.15 3.82 4.36
CA ALA A 83 -10.71 3.70 4.09
C ALA A 83 -10.17 2.33 4.53
N LYS A 84 -10.63 1.83 5.69
CA LYS A 84 -10.30 0.48 6.18
C LYS A 84 -10.74 -0.58 5.18
N ARG A 85 -11.98 -0.51 4.72
CA ARG A 85 -12.55 -1.47 3.75
C ARG A 85 -11.72 -1.53 2.46
N VAL A 86 -11.31 -0.38 1.93
CA VAL A 86 -10.45 -0.31 0.72
C VAL A 86 -9.08 -0.94 0.98
N LEU A 87 -8.43 -0.62 2.10
CA LEU A 87 -7.13 -1.19 2.45
C LEU A 87 -7.19 -2.72 2.66
N LEU A 88 -8.22 -3.21 3.34
CA LEU A 88 -8.44 -4.65 3.54
C LEU A 88 -8.64 -5.39 2.21
N LEU A 89 -9.39 -4.78 1.29
CA LEU A 89 -9.60 -5.34 -0.05
C LEU A 89 -8.30 -5.40 -0.85
N MET A 90 -7.47 -4.36 -0.79
CA MET A 90 -6.17 -4.36 -1.46
C MET A 90 -5.20 -5.35 -0.83
N LEU A 91 -5.18 -5.46 0.50
CA LEU A 91 -4.34 -6.41 1.22
C LEU A 91 -4.66 -7.87 0.87
N ARG A 92 -5.96 -8.20 0.74
CA ARG A 92 -6.41 -9.52 0.25
C ARG A 92 -6.00 -9.75 -1.21
N LYS A 93 -6.13 -8.74 -2.08
CA LYS A 93 -5.68 -8.84 -3.48
C LYS A 93 -4.18 -9.11 -3.59
N PHE A 94 -3.36 -8.46 -2.76
CA PHE A 94 -1.91 -8.69 -2.74
C PHE A 94 -1.55 -10.06 -2.16
N ALA A 95 -2.30 -10.57 -1.17
CA ALA A 95 -2.09 -11.91 -0.63
C ALA A 95 -2.37 -13.02 -1.66
N MET A 96 -3.33 -12.82 -2.57
CA MET A 96 -3.65 -13.78 -3.63
C MET A 96 -2.59 -13.85 -4.75
N ARG A 97 -1.74 -12.83 -4.89
CA ARG A 97 -0.88 -12.62 -6.06
C ARG A 97 0.52 -13.26 -5.91
N GLY A 98 0.82 -13.90 -4.77
CA GLY A 98 2.01 -14.75 -4.56
C GLY A 98 3.19 -14.11 -3.81
N ALA A 99 4.33 -14.80 -3.79
CA ALA A 99 5.51 -14.49 -2.95
C ALA A 99 6.70 -13.89 -3.73
N ALA A 100 6.45 -13.13 -4.80
CA ALA A 100 7.53 -12.36 -5.44
C ALA A 100 8.10 -11.33 -4.46
N ILE A 101 9.42 -11.10 -4.50
CA ILE A 101 10.13 -10.21 -3.56
C ILE A 101 9.53 -8.79 -3.58
N ASP A 102 9.14 -8.30 -4.76
CA ASP A 102 8.52 -6.99 -4.93
C ASP A 102 7.11 -6.90 -4.35
N LEU A 103 6.40 -8.04 -4.38
CA LEU A 103 5.06 -8.16 -3.87
C LEU A 103 5.04 -8.19 -2.34
N ALA A 104 6.08 -8.75 -1.71
CA ALA A 104 6.26 -8.71 -0.26
C ALA A 104 6.44 -7.26 0.25
N ALA A 105 7.16 -6.42 -0.50
CA ALA A 105 7.28 -5.00 -0.18
C ALA A 105 5.95 -4.25 -0.35
N CYS A 106 5.22 -4.51 -1.44
CA CYS A 106 3.88 -3.95 -1.67
C CYS A 106 2.88 -4.33 -0.57
N HIS A 107 2.91 -5.59 -0.15
CA HIS A 107 2.11 -6.10 0.94
C HIS A 107 2.47 -5.40 2.27
N SER A 108 3.77 -5.27 2.58
CA SER A 108 4.25 -4.63 3.79
C SER A 108 3.83 -3.15 3.88
N MET A 109 3.82 -2.42 2.77
CA MET A 109 3.29 -1.05 2.72
C MET A 109 1.80 -0.99 3.04
N CYS A 110 0.99 -1.89 2.49
CA CYS A 110 -0.44 -1.97 2.78
C CYS A 110 -0.71 -2.31 4.26
N VAL A 111 0.09 -3.20 4.84
CA VAL A 111 0.00 -3.58 6.26
C VAL A 111 0.28 -2.37 7.17
N VAL A 112 1.35 -1.62 6.90
CA VAL A 112 1.65 -0.41 7.68
C VAL A 112 0.60 0.67 7.48
N ALA A 113 0.07 0.84 6.26
CA ALA A 113 -1.03 1.77 5.99
C ALA A 113 -2.27 1.48 6.84
N LEU A 114 -2.62 0.19 7.00
CA LEU A 114 -3.73 -0.23 7.86
C LEU A 114 -3.45 0.10 9.34
N GLY A 115 -2.22 -0.12 9.81
CA GLY A 115 -1.79 0.22 11.17
C GLY A 115 -1.82 1.73 11.44
N LEU A 116 -1.43 2.56 10.46
CA LEU A 116 -1.52 4.02 10.56
C LEU A 116 -2.97 4.50 10.65
N LEU A 117 -3.85 3.98 9.78
CA LEU A 117 -5.27 4.33 9.74
C LEU A 117 -5.99 4.00 11.07
N MET A 118 -5.72 2.80 11.61
CA MET A 118 -6.35 2.27 12.84
C MET A 118 -5.52 2.55 14.10
N CYS A 119 -4.65 3.56 14.07
CA CYS A 119 -3.78 3.84 15.19
C CYS A 119 -4.57 4.29 16.43
N GLY A 120 -4.39 3.56 17.54
CA GLY A 120 -5.04 3.87 18.82
C GLY A 120 -6.54 3.62 18.87
N THR A 121 -7.11 2.92 17.87
CA THR A 121 -8.53 2.50 17.88
C THR A 121 -8.71 1.12 18.48
N GLY A 122 -7.68 0.25 18.42
CA GLY A 122 -7.77 -1.12 18.93
C GLY A 122 -8.69 -2.03 18.12
N ASP A 123 -8.85 -1.78 16.81
CA ASP A 123 -9.75 -2.56 15.95
C ASP A 123 -9.33 -4.05 15.87
N LEU A 124 -10.19 -4.91 16.42
CA LEU A 124 -9.97 -6.35 16.49
C LEU A 124 -9.94 -7.03 15.12
N GLU A 125 -10.72 -6.56 14.16
CA GLU A 125 -10.76 -7.16 12.81
C GLU A 125 -9.42 -6.99 12.10
N SER A 126 -8.89 -5.76 12.10
CA SER A 126 -7.58 -5.46 11.53
C SER A 126 -6.48 -6.24 12.25
N PHE A 127 -6.51 -6.28 13.59
CA PHE A 127 -5.53 -7.03 14.36
C PHE A 127 -5.60 -8.54 14.12
N ALA A 128 -6.79 -9.12 14.06
CA ALA A 128 -6.98 -10.54 13.76
C ALA A 128 -6.43 -10.91 12.38
N LEU A 129 -6.62 -10.03 11.39
CA LEU A 129 -6.05 -10.20 10.07
C LEU A 129 -4.51 -10.13 10.10
N LEU A 130 -3.92 -9.14 10.77
CA LEU A 130 -2.45 -9.07 10.92
C LEU A 130 -1.89 -10.30 11.64
N ARG A 131 -2.60 -10.81 12.65
CA ARG A 131 -2.22 -12.05 13.36
C ARG A 131 -2.32 -13.29 12.47
N SER A 132 -3.28 -13.32 11.54
CA SER A 132 -3.38 -14.37 10.52
C SER A 132 -2.20 -14.32 9.55
N LEU A 133 -1.86 -13.14 9.04
CA LEU A 133 -0.69 -12.92 8.17
C LEU A 133 0.61 -13.34 8.86
N ARG A 134 0.74 -13.09 10.17
CA ARG A 134 1.88 -13.53 10.99
C ARG A 134 2.05 -15.05 11.02
N LYS A 135 0.97 -15.81 10.95
CA LYS A 135 1.02 -17.27 10.95
C LYS A 135 1.40 -17.83 9.58
N GLN A 136 1.19 -17.07 8.50
CA GLN A 136 1.53 -17.50 7.16
C GLN A 136 3.04 -17.44 6.95
N LYS A 137 3.65 -18.60 6.69
CA LYS A 137 5.08 -18.71 6.32
C LYS A 137 5.41 -18.06 4.98
N ALA A 138 4.44 -17.54 4.22
CA ALA A 138 4.67 -16.95 2.90
C ALA A 138 5.42 -15.60 2.94
N LEU A 139 5.50 -14.94 4.09
CA LEU A 139 6.17 -13.64 4.29
C LEU A 139 7.55 -13.82 4.95
N VAL A 140 8.42 -14.67 4.37
CA VAL A 140 9.70 -15.11 4.99
C VAL A 140 10.75 -13.98 5.14
N THR A 141 10.54 -12.80 4.57
CA THR A 141 11.54 -11.72 4.66
C THR A 141 11.48 -11.01 6.01
N TYR A 142 12.65 -10.75 6.62
CA TYR A 142 12.77 -10.00 7.88
C TYR A 142 11.97 -8.69 7.87
N GLY A 143 12.06 -7.92 6.78
CA GLY A 143 11.34 -6.67 6.62
C GLY A 143 9.82 -6.78 6.69
N ALA A 144 9.23 -7.88 6.21
CA ALA A 144 7.79 -8.11 6.31
C ALA A 144 7.36 -8.34 7.77
N TRP A 145 8.17 -9.02 8.58
CA TRP A 145 7.94 -9.17 10.02
C TRP A 145 8.02 -7.83 10.73
N VAL A 146 9.03 -7.02 10.41
CA VAL A 146 9.17 -5.66 10.97
C VAL A 146 7.94 -4.81 10.64
N ALA A 147 7.48 -4.82 9.39
CA ALA A 147 6.28 -4.11 8.96
C ALA A 147 5.02 -4.58 9.70
N LEU A 148 4.87 -5.89 9.86
CA LEU A 148 3.72 -6.51 10.52
C LEU A 148 3.68 -6.17 12.02
N HIS A 149 4.81 -6.29 12.70
CA HIS A 149 4.94 -5.92 14.11
C HIS A 149 4.77 -4.43 14.34
N MET A 150 5.29 -3.60 13.44
CA MET A 150 5.05 -2.16 13.45
C MET A 150 3.56 -1.85 13.35
N ALA A 151 2.85 -2.42 12.37
CA ALA A 151 1.42 -2.20 12.21
C ALA A 151 0.61 -2.66 13.43
N MET A 152 0.93 -3.83 14.01
CA MET A 152 0.29 -4.30 15.24
C MET A 152 0.54 -3.36 16.42
N GLY A 153 1.76 -2.83 16.57
CA GLY A 153 2.10 -1.86 17.61
C GLY A 153 1.38 -0.52 17.45
N LEU A 154 1.20 -0.06 16.21
CA LEU A 154 0.48 1.18 15.90
C LEU A 154 -1.02 1.07 16.23
N ILE A 155 -1.66 -0.08 15.98
CA ILE A 155 -3.08 -0.28 16.33
C ILE A 155 -3.31 -0.11 17.84
N PHE A 156 -2.38 -0.59 18.66
CA PHE A 156 -2.42 -0.51 20.13
C PHE A 156 -1.44 0.51 20.70
N LEU A 157 -1.28 1.65 20.02
CA LEU A 157 -0.33 2.68 20.44
C LEU A 157 -0.62 3.14 21.88
N GLY A 158 0.36 2.95 22.77
CA GLY A 158 0.24 3.23 24.20
C GLY A 158 -0.98 2.59 24.87
N GLY A 159 -1.35 1.37 24.45
CA GLY A 159 -2.52 0.66 24.98
C GLY A 159 -3.87 1.25 24.51
N GLY A 160 -3.87 2.05 23.44
CA GLY A 160 -5.05 2.75 22.94
C GLY A 160 -5.21 4.18 23.47
N GLN A 161 -4.30 4.64 24.32
CA GLN A 161 -4.34 5.99 24.91
C GLN A 161 -3.74 7.08 24.00
N TYR A 162 -3.03 6.68 22.95
CA TYR A 162 -2.36 7.59 22.03
C TYR A 162 -2.85 7.36 20.61
N THR A 163 -2.94 8.44 19.84
CA THR A 163 -3.28 8.40 18.42
C THR A 163 -2.53 9.49 17.66
N PHE A 164 -2.53 9.43 16.33
CA PHE A 164 -1.96 10.47 15.49
C PHE A 164 -3.01 11.53 15.20
N LYS A 165 -2.72 12.80 15.55
CA LYS A 165 -3.59 13.94 15.21
C LYS A 165 -2.99 14.68 14.03
N ILE A 166 -3.47 14.35 12.82
CA ILE A 166 -3.13 15.05 11.58
C ILE A 166 -4.24 16.07 11.28
N ASP A 167 -4.45 17.04 12.18
CA ASP A 167 -5.42 18.10 11.90
C ASP A 167 -4.70 19.34 11.33
N HIS A 168 -5.25 19.87 10.24
CA HIS A 168 -4.77 21.08 9.57
C HIS A 168 -5.50 22.31 10.13
N GLN A 169 -5.71 22.38 11.44
CA GLN A 169 -6.14 23.62 12.07
C GLN A 169 -4.94 24.57 12.12
N ARG A 170 -4.86 25.41 11.09
CA ARG A 170 -3.89 26.50 10.89
C ARG A 170 -4.07 27.55 11.98
N SER A 171 -3.53 27.29 13.17
CA SER A 171 -3.54 28.25 14.29
C SER A 171 -2.11 28.67 14.61
N GLY A 172 -1.65 29.72 13.94
CA GLY A 172 -0.71 30.73 14.47
C GLY A 172 0.68 30.35 15.00
N GLY A 173 1.13 29.10 14.93
CA GLY A 173 2.46 28.70 15.41
C GLY A 173 2.90 27.33 14.87
N LEU A 174 4.21 27.20 14.58
CA LEU A 174 4.95 26.05 14.05
C LEU A 174 4.09 24.83 13.68
N ASP A 175 4.00 24.51 12.38
CA ASP A 175 3.15 23.48 11.76
C ASP A 175 3.33 22.06 12.36
N LYS A 176 2.84 21.83 13.60
CA LYS A 176 2.95 20.56 14.32
C LYS A 176 2.36 19.40 13.53
N SER A 177 1.34 19.66 12.71
CA SER A 177 0.75 18.66 11.83
C SER A 177 1.68 18.25 10.69
N LEU A 178 2.38 19.19 10.05
CA LEU A 178 3.40 18.88 9.02
C LEU A 178 4.60 18.16 9.64
N PHE A 179 5.02 18.57 10.83
CA PHE A 179 6.08 17.88 11.58
C PHE A 179 5.68 16.44 11.92
N ALA A 180 4.46 16.22 12.42
CA ALA A 180 3.95 14.87 12.69
C ALA A 180 3.89 14.00 11.43
N ILE A 181 3.42 14.55 10.30
CA ILE A 181 3.42 13.85 9.01
C ILE A 181 4.86 13.50 8.58
N ALA A 182 5.81 14.43 8.70
CA ALA A 182 7.20 14.19 8.35
C ALA A 182 7.82 13.08 9.22
N CYS A 183 7.63 13.14 10.54
CA CYS A 183 8.08 12.10 11.47
C CYS A 183 7.44 10.74 11.16
N LEU A 184 6.15 10.72 10.84
CA LEU A 184 5.42 9.50 10.51
C LEU A 184 5.87 8.91 9.17
N HIS A 185 6.14 9.76 8.18
CA HIS A 185 6.68 9.35 6.90
C HIS A 185 8.09 8.76 7.04
N MET A 186 8.94 9.40 7.86
CA MET A 186 10.26 8.88 8.21
C MET A 186 10.14 7.53 8.92
N ALA A 187 9.23 7.40 9.89
CA ALA A 187 9.07 6.16 10.63
C ALA A 187 8.54 5.01 9.76
N ALA A 188 7.57 5.30 8.90
CA ALA A 188 6.87 4.35 8.05
C ALA A 188 7.43 4.32 6.62
N TYR A 189 8.73 4.59 6.45
CA TYR A 189 9.34 4.68 5.12
C TYR A 189 9.15 3.36 4.32
N PRO A 190 8.68 3.41 3.06
CA PRO A 190 8.24 2.26 2.27
C PRO A 190 9.36 1.32 1.76
N ARG A 191 10.48 1.25 2.49
CA ARG A 191 11.55 0.26 2.27
C ARG A 191 11.87 -0.43 3.60
N PHE A 192 11.65 -1.74 3.65
CA PHE A 192 11.94 -2.55 4.82
C PHE A 192 13.29 -3.25 4.68
N PRO A 193 14.00 -3.47 5.80
CA PRO A 193 15.32 -4.11 5.79
C PRO A 193 15.24 -5.58 5.35
N SER A 194 16.27 -6.04 4.66
CA SER A 194 16.39 -7.46 4.30
C SER A 194 16.98 -8.32 5.43
N SER A 195 17.80 -7.73 6.29
CA SER A 195 18.42 -8.38 7.46
C SER A 195 18.43 -7.46 8.68
N ILE A 196 18.75 -7.99 9.85
CA ILE A 196 18.72 -7.26 11.13
C ILE A 196 19.71 -6.09 11.15
N SER A 197 20.89 -6.26 10.53
CA SER A 197 21.94 -5.24 10.47
C SER A 197 21.89 -4.38 9.20
N ASP A 198 20.87 -4.55 8.36
CA ASP A 198 20.73 -3.79 7.11
C ASP A 198 20.16 -2.38 7.36
N ASN A 199 21.01 -1.38 7.09
CA ASN A 199 20.69 0.05 7.15
C ASN A 199 20.99 0.76 5.82
N ARG A 200 21.11 0.03 4.70
CA ARG A 200 21.56 0.61 3.40
C ARG A 200 20.61 1.68 2.85
N TYR A 201 19.30 1.47 2.99
CA TYR A 201 18.27 2.33 2.40
C TYR A 201 17.56 3.22 3.42
N HIS A 202 17.51 2.81 4.68
CA HIS A 202 16.82 3.52 5.74
C HIS A 202 17.42 3.12 7.09
N LEU A 203 17.67 4.10 7.95
CA LEU A 203 18.26 3.88 9.27
C LEU A 203 17.19 3.35 10.24
N GLN A 204 17.43 2.20 10.88
CA GLN A 204 16.44 1.59 11.79
C GLN A 204 15.99 2.52 12.93
N ALA A 205 16.87 3.40 13.41
CA ALA A 205 16.55 4.35 14.48
C ALA A 205 15.40 5.31 14.12
N LEU A 206 15.25 5.66 12.84
CA LEU A 206 14.20 6.58 12.39
C LEU A 206 12.80 5.98 12.50
N ARG A 207 12.69 4.64 12.57
CA ARG A 207 11.40 3.98 12.78
C ARG A 207 10.75 4.36 14.10
N TYR A 208 11.50 4.81 15.11
CA TYR A 208 10.94 5.24 16.40
C TYR A 208 10.38 6.67 16.40
N PHE A 209 10.53 7.42 15.30
CA PHE A 209 10.04 8.81 15.21
C PHE A 209 8.50 8.89 15.22
N TYR A 210 7.78 7.77 15.09
CA TYR A 210 6.33 7.75 15.31
C TYR A 210 5.93 8.26 16.70
N ILE A 211 6.82 8.17 17.69
CA ILE A 211 6.57 8.65 19.06
C ILE A 211 6.42 10.18 19.08
N LEU A 212 7.18 10.90 18.25
CA LEU A 212 7.10 12.37 18.15
C LEU A 212 5.78 12.84 17.53
N ALA A 213 5.16 12.00 16.70
CA ALA A 213 3.85 12.25 16.10
C ALA A 213 2.68 11.81 17.01
N ALA A 214 2.96 10.98 18.03
CA ALA A 214 1.93 10.47 18.93
C ALA A 214 1.39 11.58 19.83
N SER A 215 0.08 11.73 19.86
CA SER A 215 -0.62 12.66 20.75
C SER A 215 -1.55 11.88 21.68
N PRO A 216 -1.72 12.31 22.94
CA PRO A 216 -2.69 11.68 23.84
C PRO A 216 -4.10 11.87 23.29
N LYS A 217 -4.88 10.80 23.36
CA LYS A 217 -6.30 10.78 23.03
C LYS A 217 -7.07 11.29 24.24
N GLN A 218 -7.17 12.62 24.36
CA GLN A 218 -8.09 13.30 25.28
C GLN A 218 -9.51 13.16 24.79
#